data_AF-A0AAD7LBD6-F1
#
_entry.id   AF-A0AAD7LBD6-F1
#
_cell.length_a   1.000
_cell.length_b   1.000
_cell.length_c   1.000
_cell.angle_alpha   90.00
_cell.angle_beta   90.00
_cell.angle_gamma   90.00
#
_symmetry.space_group_name_H-M   'P 1'
#
loop_
_entity.id
_entity.type
_entity.pdbx_description
1 polymer ?
#
loop_
_entity_poly.entity_id
_entity_poly.type
_entity_poly.pdbx_seq_one_letter_code
_entity_poly.pdbx_strand_id
1 'polypeptide(L)'
;MGSLNNGVDKGSSDREEHGEEEPILMEQNQRFCMFPIRYKQLWEMYKKAEASFWTAEEVDLSQDVRQWETLSDSEKHFVSHVLAFFAASDGIVLENLAARFLNDIQIPEARAFYGFQIAMENIHSEMYSLLLETYIKDSKEKHRLFNAIENIPCVARKAKWALNWINSSTSFAERLVAFACVEGIFFSGSFCAIFWLKKRGLMPGLTFSNELISRDEGLHCDFACLLYSLLRRQLGSERVHSIISEAVEIETEFVCEALPCALIGMNSTLMSQYIKFVADRLLVTLGYERKFNVENPFDWMEFISLHIKFHKEGTRKTKMPKPKHAQIPPDCDRSCS
;
A
#
# COMPACT_ATOMS: atom_id res chain seq x y z
N MET A 1 54.52 30.40 43.91
CA MET A 1 53.99 31.01 42.67
C MET A 1 53.58 29.85 41.79
N GLY A 2 52.33 29.40 41.82
CA GLY A 2 51.20 29.99 41.08
C GLY A 2 50.98 29.10 39.83
N SER A 3 50.04 28.16 39.88
CA SER A 3 48.66 28.25 39.31
C SER A 3 48.68 28.14 37.77
N LEU A 4 47.91 27.33 37.04
CA LEU A 4 46.50 26.90 37.09
C LEU A 4 46.39 25.58 36.28
N ASN A 5 45.77 24.48 36.74
CA ASN A 5 44.33 24.18 36.83
C ASN A 5 43.53 24.34 35.52
N ASN A 6 43.08 23.22 34.93
CA ASN A 6 41.67 22.82 34.93
C ASN A 6 41.45 21.56 34.09
N GLY A 7 41.40 20.41 34.77
CA GLY A 7 40.61 19.27 34.31
C GLY A 7 39.14 19.67 34.38
N VAL A 8 38.44 19.57 33.25
CA VAL A 8 36.99 19.67 33.21
C VAL A 8 36.46 18.27 32.99
N ASP A 9 35.97 17.73 34.10
CA ASP A 9 34.95 16.70 34.16
C ASP A 9 33.77 17.10 33.27
N LYS A 10 33.53 16.33 32.21
CA LYS A 10 32.25 16.28 31.51
C LYS A 10 31.75 14.85 31.60
N GLY A 11 31.05 14.56 32.68
CA GLY A 11 29.87 13.72 32.55
C GLY A 11 28.92 14.37 31.55
N SER A 12 28.94 13.92 30.29
CA SER A 12 27.70 13.90 29.51
C SER A 12 27.08 12.54 29.74
N SER A 13 25.96 12.57 30.45
CA SER A 13 24.98 11.51 30.47
C SER A 13 24.33 11.44 29.09
N ASP A 14 25.08 11.00 28.08
CA ASP A 14 24.48 10.47 26.87
C ASP A 14 24.07 9.04 27.23
N ARG A 15 22.95 8.94 27.94
CA ARG A 15 22.12 7.75 27.83
C ARG A 15 21.65 7.77 26.38
N GLU A 16 22.45 7.18 25.49
CA GLU A 16 21.90 6.54 24.31
C GLU A 16 20.74 5.72 24.84
N GLU A 17 19.52 6.16 24.57
CA GLU A 17 18.37 5.28 24.63
C GLU A 17 18.78 4.10 23.75
N HIS A 18 19.17 2.98 24.38
CA HIS A 18 19.25 1.69 23.72
C HIS A 18 17.84 1.36 23.26
N GLY A 19 17.42 2.02 22.19
CA GLY A 19 16.10 1.91 21.61
C GLY A 19 16.00 0.49 21.10
N GLU A 20 15.05 -0.27 21.63
CA GLU A 20 14.83 -1.66 21.25
C GLU A 20 14.84 -1.80 19.73
N GLU A 21 15.90 -2.41 19.21
CA GLU A 21 16.09 -2.58 17.78
C GLU A 21 14.91 -3.36 17.16
N GLU A 22 14.52 -2.99 15.95
CA GLU A 22 13.41 -3.61 15.22
C GLU A 22 13.86 -4.93 14.57
N PRO A 23 13.36 -6.11 15.00
CA PRO A 23 13.89 -7.40 14.56
C PRO A 23 13.82 -7.63 13.05
N ILE A 24 12.81 -7.05 12.38
CA ILE A 24 12.60 -7.21 10.95
C ILE A 24 13.57 -6.35 10.11
N LEU A 25 14.23 -5.36 10.72
CA LEU A 25 15.19 -4.43 10.11
C LEU A 25 16.65 -4.76 10.47
N MET A 26 16.90 -5.66 11.41
CA MET A 26 18.26 -6.07 11.80
C MET A 26 18.92 -6.94 10.73
N GLU A 27 20.17 -6.63 10.41
CA GLU A 27 20.99 -7.45 9.51
C GLU A 27 20.98 -8.92 9.92
N GLN A 28 20.60 -9.79 8.98
CA GLN A 28 20.56 -11.22 9.21
C GLN A 28 21.88 -11.85 8.77
N ASN A 29 22.82 -12.01 9.70
CA ASN A 29 24.02 -12.79 9.44
C ASN A 29 23.61 -14.24 9.09
N GLN A 30 23.98 -14.69 7.89
CA GLN A 30 23.97 -16.09 7.44
C GLN A 30 22.63 -16.74 7.01
N ARG A 31 21.55 -15.97 6.79
CA ARG A 31 20.27 -16.55 6.29
C ARG A 31 20.10 -16.40 4.78
N PHE A 32 20.96 -17.06 4.01
CA PHE A 32 20.79 -17.18 2.55
C PHE A 32 19.77 -18.24 2.13
N CYS A 33 19.48 -19.20 3.02
CA CYS A 33 18.45 -20.21 2.80
C CYS A 33 17.10 -19.73 3.34
N MET A 34 16.05 -19.88 2.54
CA MET A 34 14.68 -19.50 2.93
C MET A 34 14.19 -20.31 4.14
N PHE A 35 14.49 -21.61 4.17
CA PHE A 35 14.04 -22.52 5.21
C PHE A 35 15.01 -22.58 6.41
N PRO A 36 14.49 -22.82 7.64
CA PRO A 36 13.08 -22.90 7.99
C PRO A 36 12.38 -21.53 8.02
N ILE A 37 11.11 -21.47 7.61
CA ILE A 37 10.29 -20.25 7.66
C ILE A 37 10.09 -19.82 9.12
N ARG A 38 10.43 -18.57 9.44
CA ARG A 38 10.30 -17.95 10.77
C ARG A 38 9.02 -17.10 10.86
N TYR A 39 8.71 -16.35 9.80
CA TYR A 39 7.52 -15.50 9.74
C TYR A 39 6.45 -16.11 8.83
N LYS A 40 5.71 -17.10 9.37
CA LYS A 40 4.71 -17.86 8.59
C LYS A 40 3.62 -16.97 7.96
N GLN A 41 3.14 -15.97 8.69
CA GLN A 41 2.10 -15.05 8.19
C GLN A 41 2.57 -14.24 6.97
N LEU A 42 3.83 -13.76 6.97
CA LEU A 42 4.41 -13.08 5.81
C LEU A 42 4.59 -14.04 4.63
N TRP A 43 5.02 -15.26 4.90
CA TRP A 43 5.16 -16.30 3.86
C TRP A 43 3.81 -16.69 3.24
N GLU A 44 2.75 -16.77 4.05
CA GLU A 44 1.39 -17.01 3.58
C GLU A 44 0.89 -15.87 2.67
N MET A 45 1.19 -14.61 3.00
CA MET A 45 0.90 -13.48 2.12
C MET A 45 1.69 -13.57 0.81
N TYR A 46 2.97 -13.93 0.86
CA TYR A 46 3.76 -14.16 -0.35
C TYR A 46 3.17 -15.27 -1.21
N LYS A 47 2.77 -16.39 -0.62
CA LYS A 47 2.11 -17.49 -1.37
C LYS A 47 0.74 -17.08 -1.92
N LYS A 48 0.01 -16.21 -1.23
CA LYS A 48 -1.24 -15.63 -1.74
C LYS A 48 -0.97 -14.71 -2.95
N ALA A 49 0.08 -13.90 -2.91
CA ALA A 49 0.50 -13.06 -4.02
C ALA A 49 0.94 -13.91 -5.22
N GLU A 50 1.81 -14.89 -4.99
CA GLU A 50 2.31 -15.82 -6.01
C GLU A 50 1.15 -16.57 -6.70
N ALA A 51 0.15 -17.04 -5.93
CA ALA A 51 -1.02 -17.72 -6.47
C ALA A 51 -1.96 -16.80 -7.29
N SER A 52 -1.74 -15.49 -7.24
CA SER A 52 -2.54 -14.48 -7.93
C SER A 52 -1.85 -13.92 -9.18
N PHE A 53 -0.69 -14.48 -9.56
CA PHE A 53 0.06 -14.08 -10.76
C PHE A 53 -0.82 -14.02 -12.02
N TRP A 54 -0.62 -12.99 -12.83
CA TRP A 54 -1.26 -12.80 -14.13
C TRP A 54 -0.34 -11.99 -15.05
N THR A 55 -0.55 -12.03 -16.36
CA THR A 55 0.18 -11.20 -17.34
C THR A 55 -0.75 -10.27 -18.14
N ALA A 56 -0.20 -9.20 -18.71
CA ALA A 56 -0.97 -8.22 -19.49
C ALA A 56 -1.68 -8.86 -20.70
N GLU A 57 -1.12 -9.92 -21.29
CA GLU A 57 -1.71 -10.65 -22.41
C GLU A 57 -3.00 -11.39 -22.06
N GLU A 58 -3.28 -11.62 -20.78
CA GLU A 58 -4.55 -12.23 -20.34
C GLU A 58 -5.74 -11.26 -20.48
N VAL A 59 -5.48 -9.96 -20.70
CA VAL A 59 -6.51 -8.92 -20.82
C VAL A 59 -6.84 -8.66 -22.30
N ASP A 60 -8.04 -9.08 -22.72
CA ASP A 60 -8.55 -8.81 -24.07
C ASP A 60 -9.09 -7.38 -24.20
N LEU A 61 -8.40 -6.55 -25.01
CA LEU A 61 -8.79 -5.17 -25.31
C LEU A 61 -9.55 -5.01 -26.64
N SER A 62 -9.90 -6.10 -27.32
CA SER A 62 -10.50 -6.07 -28.66
C SER A 62 -11.86 -5.35 -28.69
N GLN A 63 -12.65 -5.50 -27.63
CA GLN A 63 -13.95 -4.84 -27.50
C GLN A 63 -13.80 -3.37 -27.08
N ASP A 64 -12.82 -3.07 -26.23
CA ASP A 64 -12.56 -1.74 -25.69
C ASP A 64 -12.26 -0.73 -26.78
N VAL A 65 -11.54 -1.11 -27.84
CA VAL A 65 -11.30 -0.22 -28.99
C VAL A 65 -12.61 0.30 -29.61
N ARG A 66 -13.63 -0.56 -29.69
CA ARG A 66 -14.94 -0.15 -30.25
C ARG A 66 -15.74 0.67 -29.25
N GLN A 67 -15.75 0.25 -27.98
CA GLN A 67 -16.52 0.95 -26.94
C GLN A 67 -15.93 2.31 -26.63
N TRP A 68 -14.60 2.45 -26.68
CA TRP A 68 -13.91 3.72 -26.50
C TRP A 68 -14.50 4.80 -27.41
N GLU A 69 -14.69 4.50 -28.70
CA GLU A 69 -15.23 5.47 -29.66
C GLU A 69 -16.66 5.94 -29.31
N THR A 70 -17.43 5.10 -28.61
CA THR A 70 -18.81 5.40 -28.20
C THR A 70 -18.91 6.20 -26.89
N LEU A 71 -17.81 6.32 -26.14
CA LEU A 71 -17.77 7.14 -24.93
C LEU A 71 -17.88 8.63 -25.28
N SER A 72 -18.52 9.38 -24.38
CA SER A 72 -18.53 10.84 -24.45
C SER A 72 -17.14 11.42 -24.23
N ASP A 73 -16.91 12.65 -24.70
CA ASP A 73 -15.62 13.34 -24.50
C ASP A 73 -15.27 13.50 -23.02
N SER A 74 -16.27 13.68 -22.16
CA SER A 74 -16.10 13.74 -20.70
C SER A 74 -15.62 12.40 -20.12
N GLU A 75 -16.17 11.28 -20.58
CA GLU A 75 -15.74 9.94 -20.14
C GLU A 75 -14.33 9.62 -20.67
N LYS A 76 -14.06 9.92 -21.95
CA LYS A 76 -12.72 9.76 -22.54
C LYS A 76 -11.68 10.58 -21.78
N HIS A 77 -12.00 11.83 -21.46
CA HIS A 77 -11.14 12.72 -20.69
C HIS A 77 -10.87 12.15 -19.29
N PHE A 78 -11.91 11.70 -18.58
CA PHE A 78 -11.76 11.12 -17.25
C PHE A 78 -10.87 9.86 -17.29
N VAL A 79 -11.19 8.90 -18.16
CA VAL A 79 -10.45 7.62 -18.24
C VAL A 79 -9.00 7.84 -18.66
N SER A 80 -8.74 8.70 -19.66
CA SER A 80 -7.37 8.94 -20.13
C SER A 80 -6.48 9.57 -19.05
N HIS A 81 -7.03 10.48 -18.24
CA HIS A 81 -6.27 11.14 -17.17
C HIS A 81 -6.07 10.23 -15.95
N VAL A 82 -7.04 9.35 -15.64
CA VAL A 82 -6.85 8.29 -14.63
C VAL A 82 -5.73 7.33 -15.05
N LEU A 83 -5.73 6.87 -16.31
CA LEU A 83 -4.69 5.97 -16.81
C LEU A 83 -3.31 6.63 -16.85
N ALA A 84 -3.23 7.90 -17.24
CA ALA A 84 -2.00 8.69 -17.16
C ALA A 84 -1.46 8.81 -15.72
N PHE A 85 -2.36 9.01 -14.75
CA PHE A 85 -1.99 9.04 -13.34
C PHE A 85 -1.42 7.70 -12.87
N PHE A 86 -2.09 6.58 -13.20
CA PHE A 86 -1.63 5.24 -12.83
C PHE A 86 -0.26 4.91 -13.44
N ALA A 87 -0.11 5.08 -14.76
CA ALA A 87 1.15 4.79 -15.46
C ALA A 87 2.35 5.56 -14.87
N ALA A 88 2.13 6.79 -14.40
CA ALA A 88 3.17 7.57 -13.74
C ALA A 88 3.42 7.17 -12.28
N SER A 89 2.39 6.70 -11.56
CA SER A 89 2.45 6.42 -10.13
C SER A 89 3.13 5.09 -9.82
N ASP A 90 2.89 4.04 -10.63
CA ASP A 90 3.52 2.72 -10.42
C ASP A 90 5.04 2.81 -10.53
N GLY A 91 5.55 3.69 -11.41
CA GLY A 91 7.00 3.97 -11.48
C GLY A 91 7.57 4.52 -10.17
N ILE A 92 6.82 5.38 -9.48
CA ILE A 92 7.20 5.95 -8.18
C ILE A 92 7.15 4.87 -7.07
N VAL A 93 6.11 4.03 -7.09
CA VAL A 93 5.97 2.89 -6.17
C VAL A 93 7.13 1.92 -6.31
N LEU A 94 7.48 1.57 -7.56
CA LEU A 94 8.58 0.66 -7.88
C LEU A 94 9.93 1.19 -7.38
N GLU A 95 10.19 2.49 -7.56
CA GLU A 95 11.40 3.13 -7.03
C GLU A 95 11.47 3.04 -5.50
N ASN A 96 10.35 3.27 -4.81
CA ASN A 96 10.29 3.14 -3.36
C ASN A 96 10.57 1.70 -2.88
N LEU A 97 9.92 0.72 -3.50
CA LEU A 97 10.08 -0.69 -3.14
C LEU A 97 11.54 -1.14 -3.34
N ALA A 98 12.10 -0.86 -4.51
CA ALA A 98 13.43 -1.32 -4.91
C ALA A 98 14.56 -0.56 -4.19
N ALA A 99 14.48 0.76 -4.11
CA ALA A 99 15.55 1.58 -3.55
C ALA A 99 15.49 1.69 -2.01
N ARG A 100 14.31 1.47 -1.40
CA ARG A 100 14.11 1.71 0.03
C ARG A 100 13.67 0.45 0.75
N PHE A 101 12.44 -0.01 0.56
CA PHE A 101 11.89 -1.04 1.44
C PHE A 101 12.61 -2.39 1.35
N LEU A 102 13.06 -2.81 0.17
CA LEU A 102 13.89 -4.02 0.03
C LEU A 102 15.24 -3.89 0.76
N ASN A 103 15.81 -2.68 0.80
CA ASN A 103 17.06 -2.40 1.49
C ASN A 103 16.87 -2.29 3.00
N ASP A 104 15.74 -1.76 3.47
CA ASP A 104 15.43 -1.61 4.89
C ASP A 104 15.10 -2.96 5.54
N ILE A 105 14.21 -3.74 4.90
CA ILE A 105 13.74 -5.01 5.46
C ILE A 105 14.82 -6.09 5.28
N GLN A 106 15.13 -6.83 6.34
CA GLN A 106 16.21 -7.83 6.32
C GLN A 106 15.72 -9.27 6.34
N ILE A 107 14.44 -9.49 6.66
CA ILE A 107 13.86 -10.84 6.74
C ILE A 107 13.49 -11.38 5.36
N PRO A 108 13.90 -12.63 5.02
CA PRO A 108 13.76 -13.15 3.66
C PRO A 108 12.31 -13.39 3.25
N GLU A 109 11.41 -13.69 4.19
CA GLU A 109 9.98 -13.85 3.89
C GLU A 109 9.36 -12.55 3.35
N ALA A 110 9.72 -11.40 3.92
CA ALA A 110 9.24 -10.11 3.43
C ALA A 110 9.91 -9.70 2.12
N ARG A 111 11.21 -9.98 1.97
CA ARG A 111 11.91 -9.75 0.69
C ARG A 111 11.34 -10.59 -0.44
N ALA A 112 10.88 -11.81 -0.16
CA ALA A 112 10.19 -12.64 -1.15
C ALA A 112 8.87 -12.01 -1.60
N PHE A 113 8.07 -11.48 -0.66
CA PHE A 113 6.87 -10.73 -0.99
C PHE A 113 7.20 -9.50 -1.85
N TYR A 114 8.10 -8.64 -1.41
CA TYR A 114 8.46 -7.43 -2.15
C TYR A 114 9.08 -7.71 -3.52
N GLY A 115 9.86 -8.78 -3.66
CA GLY A 115 10.37 -9.21 -4.97
C GLY A 115 9.24 -9.56 -5.94
N PHE A 116 8.18 -10.22 -5.44
CA PHE A 116 7.00 -10.52 -6.24
C PHE A 116 6.14 -9.27 -6.50
N GLN A 117 5.96 -8.41 -5.49
CA GLN A 117 5.26 -7.14 -5.65
C GLN A 117 5.92 -6.31 -6.77
N ILE A 118 7.23 -6.13 -6.76
CA ILE A 118 7.96 -5.41 -7.82
C ILE A 118 7.71 -6.03 -9.20
N ALA A 119 7.66 -7.36 -9.30
CA ALA A 119 7.34 -8.02 -10.56
C ALA A 119 5.91 -7.67 -11.02
N MET A 120 4.94 -7.67 -10.11
CA MET A 120 3.55 -7.29 -10.42
C MET A 120 3.41 -5.79 -10.76
N GLU A 121 4.10 -4.88 -10.07
CA GLU A 121 4.12 -3.45 -10.41
C GLU A 121 4.61 -3.19 -11.84
N ASN A 122 5.58 -3.98 -12.33
CA ASN A 122 6.00 -3.89 -13.73
C ASN A 122 4.89 -4.32 -14.70
N ILE A 123 4.13 -5.36 -14.35
CA ILE A 123 3.00 -5.84 -15.15
C ILE A 123 1.85 -4.82 -15.11
N HIS A 124 1.61 -4.17 -13.97
CA HIS A 124 0.63 -3.08 -13.85
C HIS A 124 1.02 -1.90 -14.74
N SER A 125 2.29 -1.46 -14.69
CA SER A 125 2.82 -0.40 -15.53
C SER A 125 2.72 -0.72 -17.03
N GLU A 126 3.03 -1.97 -17.41
CA GLU A 126 2.81 -2.46 -18.78
C GLU A 126 1.33 -2.40 -19.17
N MET A 127 0.43 -2.88 -18.32
CA MET A 127 -1.01 -2.89 -18.57
C MET A 127 -1.56 -1.48 -18.75
N TYR A 128 -1.19 -0.52 -17.90
CA TYR A 128 -1.61 0.88 -18.07
C TYR A 128 -1.06 1.51 -19.34
N SER A 129 0.20 1.21 -19.68
CA SER A 129 0.82 1.66 -20.93
C SER A 129 0.09 1.09 -22.15
N LEU A 130 -0.29 -0.20 -22.12
CA LEU A 130 -1.04 -0.86 -23.17
C LEU A 130 -2.46 -0.28 -23.32
N LEU A 131 -3.14 0.04 -22.22
CA LEU A 131 -4.44 0.71 -22.24
C LEU A 131 -4.34 2.09 -22.91
N LEU A 132 -3.36 2.91 -22.51
CA LEU A 132 -3.11 4.23 -23.13
C LEU A 132 -2.77 4.11 -24.62
N GLU A 133 -1.88 3.17 -24.99
CA GLU A 133 -1.50 2.91 -26.37
C GLU A 133 -2.70 2.49 -27.23
N THR A 134 -3.60 1.70 -26.63
CA THR A 134 -4.81 1.21 -27.29
C THR A 134 -5.83 2.32 -27.51
N TYR A 135 -6.08 3.16 -26.50
CA TYR A 135 -7.16 4.16 -26.54
C TYR A 135 -6.76 5.48 -27.19
N ILE A 136 -5.49 5.90 -27.04
CA ILE A 136 -5.02 7.22 -27.47
C ILE A 136 -4.26 7.10 -28.78
N LYS A 137 -4.92 7.45 -29.89
CA LYS A 137 -4.30 7.38 -31.23
C LYS A 137 -3.43 8.59 -31.56
N ASP A 138 -3.74 9.76 -31.02
CA ASP A 138 -2.95 10.97 -31.23
C ASP A 138 -1.62 10.90 -30.48
N SER A 139 -0.52 10.98 -31.22
CA SER A 139 0.83 10.84 -30.66
C SER A 139 1.21 11.98 -29.71
N LYS A 140 0.71 13.20 -29.95
CA LYS A 140 1.01 14.36 -29.09
C LYS A 140 0.29 14.23 -27.74
N GLU A 141 -0.99 13.88 -27.78
CA GLU A 141 -1.78 13.65 -26.57
C GLU A 141 -1.24 12.46 -25.77
N LYS A 142 -0.87 11.38 -26.46
CA LYS A 142 -0.19 10.24 -25.84
C LYS A 142 1.09 10.67 -25.12
N HIS A 143 1.95 11.45 -25.77
CA HIS A 143 3.17 11.96 -25.15
C HIS A 143 2.89 12.87 -23.94
N ARG A 144 1.84 13.71 -24.01
CA ARG A 144 1.40 14.54 -22.88
C ARG A 144 0.97 13.69 -21.69
N LEU A 145 0.20 12.63 -21.95
CA LEU A 145 -0.33 11.72 -20.93
C LEU A 145 0.76 10.84 -20.29
N PHE A 146 1.74 10.35 -21.05
CA PHE A 146 2.88 9.62 -20.46
C PHE A 146 3.77 10.51 -19.59
N ASN A 147 3.80 11.81 -19.83
CA ASN A 147 4.52 12.78 -19.00
C ASN A 147 3.57 13.53 -18.04
N ALA A 148 2.60 12.81 -17.46
CA ALA A 148 1.54 13.38 -16.65
C ALA A 148 2.03 14.13 -15.40
N ILE A 149 3.12 13.68 -14.77
CA ILE A 149 3.68 14.37 -13.58
C ILE A 149 4.08 15.81 -13.91
N GLU A 150 4.63 16.05 -15.10
CA GLU A 150 5.05 17.38 -15.53
C GLU A 150 3.88 18.19 -16.11
N ASN A 151 2.94 17.53 -16.78
CA ASN A 151 1.92 18.19 -17.58
C ASN A 151 0.54 18.30 -16.92
N ILE A 152 0.27 17.55 -15.84
CA ILE A 152 -1.05 17.46 -15.20
C ILE A 152 -0.92 17.82 -13.70
N PRO A 153 -1.33 19.04 -13.30
CA PRO A 153 -1.11 19.54 -11.93
C PRO A 153 -1.63 18.64 -10.81
N CYS A 154 -2.76 17.97 -11.02
CA CYS A 154 -3.35 17.09 -10.01
C CYS A 154 -2.58 15.78 -9.81
N VAL A 155 -1.94 15.28 -10.88
CA VAL A 155 -1.01 14.15 -10.82
C VAL A 155 0.27 14.57 -10.09
N ALA A 156 0.80 15.76 -10.42
CA ALA A 156 2.01 16.30 -9.82
C ALA A 156 1.93 16.40 -8.28
N ARG A 157 0.77 16.79 -7.72
CA ARG A 157 0.60 16.92 -6.27
C ARG A 157 0.66 15.58 -5.54
N LYS A 158 0.00 14.55 -6.05
CA LYS A 158 0.09 13.18 -5.51
C LYS A 158 1.49 12.61 -5.62
N ALA A 159 2.09 12.74 -6.82
CA ALA A 159 3.46 12.30 -7.07
C ALA A 159 4.44 12.97 -6.10
N LYS A 160 4.31 14.29 -5.89
CA LYS A 160 5.13 15.04 -4.93
C LYS A 160 4.96 14.53 -3.50
N TRP A 161 3.74 14.24 -3.06
CA TRP A 161 3.52 13.68 -1.72
C TRP A 161 4.23 12.34 -1.57
N ALA A 162 4.08 11.42 -2.52
CA ALA A 162 4.74 10.12 -2.50
C ALA A 162 6.28 10.26 -2.50
N LEU A 163 6.82 11.06 -3.41
CA LEU A 163 8.26 11.33 -3.53
C LEU A 163 8.85 11.95 -2.25
N ASN A 164 8.10 12.79 -1.53
CA ASN A 164 8.55 13.34 -0.26
C ASN A 164 8.79 12.24 0.77
N TRP A 165 7.93 11.22 0.85
CA TRP A 165 8.09 10.10 1.77
C TRP A 165 9.21 9.15 1.37
N ILE A 166 9.37 8.91 0.06
CA ILE A 166 10.48 8.11 -0.48
C ILE A 166 11.81 8.74 -0.08
N ASN A 167 11.96 10.04 -0.33
CA ASN A 167 13.19 10.79 -0.05
C ASN A 167 13.37 11.22 1.41
N SER A 168 12.38 10.97 2.26
CA SER A 168 12.37 11.39 3.66
C SER A 168 13.37 10.62 4.53
N SER A 169 13.99 11.29 5.50
CA SER A 169 14.79 10.63 6.55
C SER A 169 13.95 10.12 7.74
N THR A 170 12.62 10.17 7.64
CA THR A 170 11.68 9.70 8.67
C THR A 170 11.82 8.21 8.95
N SER A 171 11.27 7.79 10.10
CA SER A 171 11.31 6.40 10.54
C SER A 171 10.70 5.44 9.51
N PHE A 172 11.13 4.18 9.53
CA PHE A 172 10.54 3.11 8.72
C PHE A 172 9.03 2.99 8.95
N ALA A 173 8.59 3.12 10.21
CA ALA A 173 7.17 3.09 10.58
C ALA A 173 6.35 4.18 9.88
N GLU A 174 6.84 5.43 9.87
CA GLU A 174 6.17 6.54 9.16
C GLU A 174 6.10 6.31 7.66
N ARG A 175 7.21 5.87 7.06
CA ARG A 175 7.26 5.58 5.62
C ARG A 175 6.34 4.42 5.26
N LEU A 176 6.23 3.39 6.10
CA LEU A 176 5.37 2.24 5.87
C LEU A 176 3.88 2.61 5.94
N VAL A 177 3.48 3.47 6.88
CA VAL A 177 2.11 4.00 6.93
C VAL A 177 1.80 4.88 5.72
N ALA A 178 2.74 5.75 5.33
CA ALA A 178 2.59 6.56 4.13
C ALA A 178 2.46 5.68 2.87
N PHE A 179 3.26 4.62 2.77
CA PHE A 179 3.17 3.64 1.69
C PHE A 179 1.82 2.93 1.66
N ALA A 180 1.31 2.49 2.81
CA ALA A 180 -0.03 1.90 2.89
C ALA A 180 -1.13 2.87 2.43
N CYS A 181 -0.93 4.20 2.56
CA CYS A 181 -1.84 5.20 2.01
C CYS A 181 -1.71 5.33 0.47
N VAL A 182 -0.52 5.15 -0.10
CA VAL A 182 -0.35 5.12 -1.57
C VAL A 182 -1.14 3.96 -2.15
N GLU A 183 -0.84 2.74 -1.70
CA GLU A 183 -1.48 1.50 -2.17
C GLU A 183 -3.00 1.46 -1.86
N GLY A 184 -3.39 1.94 -0.68
CA GLY A 184 -4.75 1.77 -0.16
C GLY A 184 -5.71 2.95 -0.39
N ILE A 185 -5.22 4.18 -0.43
CA ILE A 185 -6.07 5.40 -0.50
C ILE A 185 -5.91 6.10 -1.86
N PHE A 186 -4.69 6.37 -2.34
CA PHE A 186 -4.46 7.19 -3.54
C PHE A 186 -4.97 6.61 -4.85
N PHE A 187 -5.27 5.32 -4.87
CA PHE A 187 -5.87 4.66 -6.02
C PHE A 187 -7.36 4.35 -5.82
N SER A 188 -7.87 4.49 -4.60
CA SER A 188 -9.20 4.00 -4.22
C SER A 188 -10.34 4.68 -5.00
N GLY A 189 -10.28 6.00 -5.20
CA GLY A 189 -11.29 6.73 -5.96
C GLY A 189 -11.29 6.36 -7.43
N SER A 190 -10.10 6.23 -8.03
CA SER A 190 -9.93 5.80 -9.42
C SER A 190 -10.43 4.37 -9.66
N PHE A 191 -10.08 3.42 -8.78
CA PHE A 191 -10.60 2.04 -8.89
C PHE A 191 -12.12 2.00 -8.77
N CYS A 192 -12.68 2.74 -7.81
CA CYS A 192 -14.13 2.86 -7.67
C CYS A 192 -14.78 3.46 -8.94
N ALA A 193 -14.15 4.47 -9.54
CA ALA A 193 -14.64 5.10 -10.76
C ALA A 193 -14.60 4.17 -11.98
N ILE A 194 -13.59 3.31 -12.10
CA ILE A 194 -13.55 2.32 -13.18
C ILE A 194 -14.58 1.20 -12.94
N PHE A 195 -14.79 0.78 -11.70
CA PHE A 195 -15.87 -0.17 -11.38
C PHE A 195 -17.27 0.40 -11.65
N TRP A 196 -17.44 1.72 -11.57
CA TRP A 196 -18.66 2.36 -12.03
C TRP A 196 -18.88 2.17 -13.55
N LEU A 197 -17.84 2.20 -14.37
CA LEU A 197 -17.93 1.86 -15.80
C LEU A 197 -18.32 0.38 -15.99
N LYS A 198 -17.78 -0.53 -15.17
CA LYS A 198 -18.17 -1.95 -15.16
C LYS A 198 -19.67 -2.11 -14.89
N LYS A 199 -20.19 -1.40 -13.88
CA LYS A 199 -21.63 -1.40 -13.55
C LYS A 199 -22.50 -0.94 -14.73
N ARG A 200 -21.97 -0.06 -15.58
CA ARG A 200 -22.62 0.43 -16.80
C ARG A 200 -22.40 -0.48 -18.02
N GLY A 201 -21.63 -1.56 -17.89
CA GLY A 201 -21.32 -2.49 -18.97
C GLY A 201 -20.33 -1.94 -20.00
N LEU A 202 -19.44 -1.04 -19.58
CA LEU A 202 -18.49 -0.33 -20.44
C LEU A 202 -17.05 -0.80 -20.21
N MET A 203 -16.25 -0.78 -21.28
CA MET A 203 -14.81 -1.01 -21.31
C MET A 203 -14.40 -2.32 -20.60
N PRO A 204 -14.83 -3.49 -21.12
CA PRO A 204 -14.66 -4.77 -20.43
C PRO A 204 -13.19 -5.10 -20.13
N GLY A 205 -12.26 -4.82 -21.05
CA GLY A 205 -10.83 -5.00 -20.87
C GLY A 205 -10.26 -4.09 -19.78
N LEU A 206 -10.57 -2.79 -19.81
CA LEU A 206 -10.21 -1.84 -18.74
C LEU A 206 -10.74 -2.27 -17.38
N THR A 207 -12.00 -2.70 -17.32
CA THR A 207 -12.63 -3.06 -16.05
C THR A 207 -12.11 -4.38 -15.51
N PHE A 208 -11.79 -5.34 -16.38
CA PHE A 208 -11.17 -6.60 -15.99
C PHE A 208 -9.74 -6.40 -15.48
N SER A 209 -8.90 -5.61 -16.16
CA SER A 209 -7.57 -5.29 -15.64
C SER A 209 -7.64 -4.55 -14.31
N ASN A 210 -8.61 -3.65 -14.14
CA ASN A 210 -8.86 -2.97 -12.86
C ASN A 210 -9.25 -3.94 -11.73
N GLU A 211 -9.92 -5.06 -12.01
CA GLU A 211 -10.18 -6.11 -11.01
C GLU A 211 -8.90 -6.78 -10.53
N LEU A 212 -8.01 -7.10 -11.47
CA LEU A 212 -6.74 -7.75 -11.17
C LEU A 212 -5.84 -6.81 -10.38
N ILE A 213 -5.66 -5.57 -10.84
CA ILE A 213 -4.78 -4.58 -10.21
C ILE A 213 -5.33 -4.18 -8.83
N SER A 214 -6.61 -3.82 -8.71
CA SER A 214 -7.16 -3.41 -7.40
C SER A 214 -7.14 -4.53 -6.35
N ARG A 215 -7.17 -5.81 -6.77
CA ARG A 215 -6.96 -6.97 -5.90
C ARG A 215 -5.51 -7.03 -5.41
N ASP A 216 -4.56 -6.81 -6.30
CA ASP A 216 -3.13 -6.83 -5.99
C ASP A 216 -2.77 -5.68 -5.03
N GLU A 217 -3.21 -4.45 -5.33
CA GLU A 217 -3.04 -3.28 -4.45
C GLU A 217 -3.65 -3.48 -3.06
N GLY A 218 -4.81 -4.14 -2.99
CA GLY A 218 -5.41 -4.54 -1.73
C GLY A 218 -4.51 -5.47 -0.92
N LEU A 219 -3.86 -6.44 -1.59
CA LEU A 219 -2.94 -7.37 -0.96
C LEU A 219 -1.63 -6.68 -0.52
N HIS A 220 -1.12 -5.73 -1.32
CA HIS A 220 0.06 -4.93 -0.98
C HIS A 220 -0.20 -4.04 0.24
N CYS A 221 -1.35 -3.38 0.29
CA CYS A 221 -1.79 -2.58 1.43
C CYS A 221 -1.93 -3.43 2.70
N ASP A 222 -2.56 -4.61 2.60
CA ASP A 222 -2.66 -5.57 3.70
C ASP A 222 -1.26 -6.01 4.18
N PHE A 223 -0.31 -6.20 3.27
CA PHE A 223 1.05 -6.61 3.60
C PHE A 223 1.81 -5.52 4.34
N ALA A 224 1.67 -4.26 3.91
CA ALA A 224 2.21 -3.11 4.62
C ALA A 224 1.65 -3.02 6.05
N CYS A 225 0.36 -3.25 6.24
CA CYS A 225 -0.26 -3.30 7.57
C CYS A 225 0.25 -4.48 8.41
N LEU A 226 0.43 -5.66 7.82
CA LEU A 226 0.99 -6.81 8.51
C LEU A 226 2.44 -6.54 8.95
N LEU A 227 3.28 -5.98 8.09
CA LEU A 227 4.64 -5.56 8.46
C LEU A 227 4.62 -4.52 9.58
N TYR A 228 3.71 -3.56 9.53
CA TYR A 228 3.56 -2.54 10.57
C TYR A 228 3.17 -3.16 11.92
N SER A 229 2.36 -4.22 11.92
CA SER A 229 1.99 -4.94 13.15
C SER A 229 3.15 -5.70 13.79
N LEU A 230 4.23 -5.98 13.04
CA LEU A 230 5.45 -6.63 13.52
C LEU A 230 6.45 -5.65 14.13
N LEU A 231 6.25 -4.34 13.97
CA LEU A 231 7.11 -3.33 14.57
C LEU A 231 6.88 -3.25 16.07
N ARG A 232 7.98 -3.16 16.83
CA ARG A 232 7.93 -2.92 18.28
C ARG A 232 7.53 -1.48 18.57
N ARG A 233 8.05 -0.52 17.79
CA ARG A 233 7.79 0.91 17.92
C ARG A 233 6.82 1.37 16.84
N GLN A 234 5.54 1.19 17.14
CA GLN A 234 4.45 1.78 16.35
C GLN A 234 4.30 3.27 16.63
N LEU A 235 3.75 4.00 15.67
CA LEU A 235 3.53 5.44 15.76
C LEU A 235 2.41 5.77 16.75
N GLY A 236 2.50 6.96 17.34
CA GLY A 236 1.40 7.54 18.10
C GLY A 236 0.15 7.73 17.23
N SER A 237 -1.02 7.57 17.83
CA SER A 237 -2.32 7.68 17.14
C SER A 237 -2.45 8.97 16.34
N GLU A 238 -2.08 10.12 16.92
CA GLU A 238 -2.16 11.42 16.25
C GLU A 238 -1.34 11.46 14.95
N ARG A 239 -0.15 10.83 14.94
CA ARG A 239 0.71 10.82 13.76
C ARG A 239 0.12 9.99 12.64
N VAL A 240 -0.39 8.79 12.93
CA VAL A 240 -1.06 7.93 11.93
C VAL A 240 -2.28 8.62 11.35
N HIS A 241 -3.13 9.18 12.21
CA HIS A 241 -4.32 9.92 11.78
C HIS A 241 -3.96 11.13 10.91
N SER A 242 -2.86 11.83 11.22
CA SER A 242 -2.38 12.95 10.41
C SER A 242 -1.99 12.51 9.00
N ILE A 243 -1.19 11.45 8.87
CA ILE A 243 -0.74 10.93 7.56
C ILE A 243 -1.96 10.50 6.72
N ILE A 244 -2.88 9.76 7.33
CA ILE A 244 -4.09 9.27 6.65
C ILE A 244 -5.02 10.43 6.27
N SER A 245 -5.17 11.45 7.12
CA SER A 245 -6.02 12.61 6.81
C SER A 245 -5.48 13.38 5.61
N GLU A 246 -4.17 13.60 5.56
CA GLU A 246 -3.52 14.26 4.42
C GLU A 246 -3.73 13.45 3.12
N ALA A 247 -3.60 12.12 3.19
CA ALA A 247 -3.84 11.26 2.04
C ALA A 247 -5.30 11.33 1.56
N VAL A 248 -6.27 11.33 2.48
CA VAL A 248 -7.70 11.48 2.16
C VAL A 248 -8.02 12.82 1.52
N GLU A 249 -7.44 13.90 2.02
CA GLU A 249 -7.62 15.24 1.46
C GLU A 249 -7.12 15.31 0.02
N ILE A 250 -5.90 14.83 -0.23
CA ILE A 250 -5.30 14.80 -1.56
C ILE A 250 -6.12 13.92 -2.52
N GLU A 251 -6.54 12.73 -2.07
CA GLU A 251 -7.34 11.83 -2.89
C GLU A 251 -8.72 12.41 -3.22
N THR A 252 -9.37 13.03 -2.23
CA THR A 252 -10.66 13.67 -2.42
C THR A 252 -10.56 14.82 -3.43
N GLU A 253 -9.58 15.70 -3.28
CA GLU A 253 -9.34 16.80 -4.23
C GLU A 253 -9.10 16.26 -5.64
N PHE A 254 -8.29 15.21 -5.77
CA PHE A 254 -7.98 14.61 -7.07
C PHE A 254 -9.25 14.13 -7.79
N VAL A 255 -10.07 13.29 -7.16
CA VAL A 255 -11.20 12.63 -7.85
C VAL A 255 -12.50 13.45 -7.80
N CYS A 256 -12.60 14.46 -6.94
CA CYS A 256 -13.80 15.30 -6.84
C CYS A 256 -13.65 16.65 -7.52
N GLU A 257 -12.44 17.21 -7.59
CA GLU A 257 -12.21 18.57 -8.06
C GLU A 257 -11.33 18.61 -9.31
N ALA A 258 -10.15 18.01 -9.26
CA ALA A 258 -9.19 18.16 -10.34
C ALA A 258 -9.47 17.23 -11.54
N LEU A 259 -9.95 16.02 -11.27
CA LEU A 259 -10.50 15.09 -12.25
C LEU A 259 -11.86 14.62 -11.76
N PRO A 260 -12.91 15.45 -11.87
CA PRO A 260 -14.19 15.19 -11.23
C PRO A 260 -14.82 13.88 -11.72
N CYS A 261 -15.12 12.96 -10.80
CA CYS A 261 -15.89 11.75 -11.09
C CYS A 261 -17.31 12.06 -11.62
N ALA A 262 -17.79 13.29 -11.47
CA ALA A 262 -19.00 13.79 -12.12
C ALA A 262 -18.94 13.68 -13.66
N LEU A 263 -17.75 13.70 -14.26
CA LEU A 263 -17.53 13.52 -15.70
C LEU A 263 -18.01 12.16 -16.22
N ILE A 264 -18.07 11.15 -15.35
CA ILE A 264 -18.59 9.81 -15.66
C ILE A 264 -19.95 9.54 -15.00
N GLY A 265 -20.59 10.58 -14.46
CA GLY A 265 -21.92 10.51 -13.84
C GLY A 265 -21.93 10.04 -12.38
N MET A 266 -20.79 10.07 -11.68
CA MET A 266 -20.74 9.78 -10.24
C MET A 266 -20.98 11.04 -9.39
N ASN A 267 -21.42 10.85 -8.15
CA ASN A 267 -21.64 11.94 -7.20
C ASN A 267 -20.38 12.17 -6.35
N SER A 268 -19.79 13.37 -6.41
CA SER A 268 -18.57 13.71 -5.66
C SER A 268 -18.73 13.61 -4.13
N THR A 269 -19.92 13.88 -3.58
CA THR A 269 -20.18 13.71 -2.15
C THR A 269 -20.10 12.24 -1.74
N LEU A 270 -20.70 11.34 -2.53
CA LEU A 270 -20.59 9.90 -2.30
C LEU A 270 -19.16 9.40 -2.51
N MET A 271 -18.44 9.91 -3.52
CA MET A 271 -17.04 9.56 -3.72
C MET A 271 -16.16 9.97 -2.54
N SER A 272 -16.33 11.21 -2.02
CA SER A 272 -15.63 11.66 -0.81
C SER A 272 -15.97 10.79 0.41
N GLN A 273 -17.23 10.38 0.57
CA GLN A 273 -17.62 9.44 1.63
C GLN A 273 -16.95 8.07 1.46
N TYR A 274 -16.85 7.56 0.24
CA TYR A 274 -16.18 6.30 -0.05
C TYR A 274 -14.68 6.34 0.30
N ILE A 275 -13.96 7.41 -0.05
CA ILE A 275 -12.54 7.57 0.30
C ILE A 275 -12.35 7.56 1.82
N LYS A 276 -13.22 8.26 2.56
CA LYS A 276 -13.22 8.28 4.03
C LYS A 276 -13.51 6.90 4.63
N PHE A 277 -14.43 6.14 4.03
CA PHE A 277 -14.70 4.75 4.41
C PHE A 277 -13.46 3.86 4.23
N VAL A 278 -12.76 3.99 3.10
CA VAL A 278 -11.51 3.26 2.84
C VAL A 278 -10.43 3.62 3.85
N ALA A 279 -10.30 4.91 4.19
CA ALA A 279 -9.35 5.38 5.19
C ALA A 279 -9.64 4.87 6.61
N ASP A 280 -10.91 4.83 7.00
CA ASP A 280 -11.32 4.22 8.28
C ASP A 280 -11.01 2.72 8.33
N ARG A 281 -11.18 2.02 7.20
CA ARG A 281 -10.80 0.61 7.10
C ARG A 281 -9.29 0.44 7.29
N LEU A 282 -8.47 1.27 6.62
CA LEU A 282 -7.02 1.25 6.78
C LEU A 282 -6.60 1.55 8.22
N LEU A 283 -7.20 2.55 8.87
CA LEU A 283 -6.97 2.86 10.28
C LEU A 283 -7.20 1.63 11.17
N VAL A 284 -8.33 0.94 10.98
CA VAL A 284 -8.67 -0.27 11.74
C VAL A 284 -7.66 -1.40 11.48
N THR A 285 -7.25 -1.62 10.23
CA THR A 285 -6.25 -2.65 9.88
C THR A 285 -4.88 -2.34 10.51
N LEU A 286 -4.51 -1.06 10.62
CA LEU A 286 -3.30 -0.60 11.30
C LEU A 286 -3.41 -0.64 12.84
N GLY A 287 -4.57 -0.97 13.40
CA GLY A 287 -4.81 -1.07 14.85
C GLY A 287 -5.27 0.22 15.53
N TYR A 288 -5.76 1.20 14.78
CA TYR A 288 -6.23 2.49 15.29
C TYR A 288 -7.75 2.65 15.20
N GLU A 289 -8.28 3.59 15.98
CA GLU A 289 -9.69 3.93 15.94
C GLU A 289 -10.06 4.62 14.62
N ARG A 290 -11.33 4.49 14.23
CA ARG A 290 -11.87 5.18 13.06
C ARG A 290 -11.91 6.69 13.29
N LYS A 291 -11.60 7.46 12.24
CA LYS A 291 -11.64 8.92 12.28
C LYS A 291 -12.96 9.47 11.74
N PHE A 292 -13.39 8.98 10.59
CA PHE A 292 -14.48 9.59 9.82
C PHE A 292 -15.85 9.01 10.20
N ASN A 293 -15.88 7.76 10.64
CA ASN A 293 -17.07 7.02 11.07
C ASN A 293 -18.20 7.02 10.03
N VAL A 294 -17.83 6.79 8.76
CA VAL A 294 -18.77 6.75 7.64
C VAL A 294 -18.96 5.33 7.10
N GLU A 295 -20.13 5.09 6.49
CA GLU A 295 -20.45 3.83 5.82
C GLU A 295 -20.04 3.86 4.34
N ASN A 296 -19.89 2.69 3.72
CA ASN A 296 -19.67 2.57 2.28
C ASN A 296 -20.91 3.05 1.51
N PRO A 297 -20.81 4.10 0.68
CA PRO A 297 -21.96 4.61 -0.09
C PRO A 297 -22.25 3.81 -1.37
N PHE A 298 -21.37 2.88 -1.76
CA PHE A 298 -21.47 2.11 -2.99
C PHE A 298 -21.63 0.60 -2.67
N ASP A 299 -22.88 0.15 -2.56
CA ASP A 299 -23.25 -1.25 -2.30
C ASP A 299 -22.61 -2.24 -3.29
N TRP A 300 -22.53 -1.86 -4.56
CA TRP A 300 -21.91 -2.64 -5.63
C TRP A 300 -20.41 -2.87 -5.46
N MET A 301 -19.70 -2.04 -4.67
CA MET A 301 -18.28 -2.27 -4.37
C MET A 301 -18.05 -3.51 -3.48
N GLU A 302 -19.04 -3.91 -2.68
CA GLU A 302 -18.95 -5.13 -1.86
C GLU A 302 -19.01 -6.40 -2.71
N PHE A 303 -19.77 -6.37 -3.80
CA PHE A 303 -19.93 -7.50 -4.72
C PHE A 303 -18.76 -7.63 -5.70
N ILE A 304 -18.12 -6.52 -6.04
CA ILE A 304 -17.01 -6.49 -7.00
C ILE A 304 -15.67 -6.83 -6.33
N SER A 305 -15.49 -6.49 -5.05
CA SER A 305 -14.30 -6.85 -4.25
C SER A 305 -14.37 -8.28 -3.67
N LEU A 306 -14.95 -9.23 -4.41
CA LEU A 306 -15.14 -10.63 -3.99
C LEU A 306 -13.80 -11.40 -4.00
N HIS A 307 -12.93 -11.09 -3.02
CA HIS A 307 -12.11 -12.04 -2.26
C HIS A 307 -11.43 -11.44 -1.00
N ILE A 308 -11.97 -10.37 -0.40
CA ILE A 308 -11.61 -10.00 0.98
C ILE A 308 -12.66 -10.57 1.96
N LYS A 309 -12.77 -11.90 2.02
CA LYS A 309 -13.55 -12.56 3.09
C LYS A 309 -12.78 -12.44 4.40
N PHE A 310 -13.08 -11.40 5.18
CA PHE A 310 -12.68 -11.36 6.59
C PHE A 310 -13.41 -12.48 7.33
N HIS A 311 -12.66 -13.37 7.97
CA HIS A 311 -13.21 -14.24 9.00
C HIS A 311 -13.84 -13.34 10.07
N LYS A 312 -15.17 -13.33 10.16
CA LYS A 312 -15.87 -12.93 11.37
C LYS A 312 -15.53 -13.93 12.46
N GLU A 313 -14.41 -13.74 13.14
CA GLU A 313 -14.24 -14.35 14.47
C GLU A 313 -15.13 -13.58 15.43
N GLY A 314 -16.25 -14.22 15.76
CA GLY A 314 -17.13 -13.78 16.81
C GLY A 314 -16.34 -13.58 18.10
N THR A 315 -16.63 -12.47 18.76
CA THR A 315 -16.25 -12.15 20.13
C THR A 315 -16.48 -13.34 21.07
N ARG A 316 -15.44 -14.16 21.26
CA ARG A 316 -15.32 -15.06 22.40
C ARG A 316 -13.98 -14.77 23.05
N LYS A 317 -14.04 -14.04 24.16
CA LYS A 317 -12.92 -13.85 25.10
C LYS A 317 -12.38 -15.22 25.53
N THR A 318 -11.30 -15.69 24.91
CA THR A 318 -10.48 -16.78 25.43
C THR A 318 -9.51 -16.17 26.44
N LYS A 319 -9.76 -16.44 27.72
CA LYS A 319 -8.81 -16.15 28.81
C LYS A 319 -7.52 -16.93 28.53
N MET A 320 -6.39 -16.23 28.37
CA MET A 320 -5.07 -16.85 28.40
C MET A 320 -4.88 -17.61 29.73
N PRO A 321 -4.41 -18.86 29.74
CA PRO A 321 -3.95 -19.50 30.95
C PRO A 321 -2.60 -18.91 31.36
N LYS A 322 -2.46 -18.61 32.66
CA LYS A 322 -1.19 -18.17 33.27
C LYS A 322 -0.09 -19.22 33.08
N PRO A 323 1.18 -18.82 32.93
CA PRO A 323 2.28 -19.75 32.75
C PRO A 323 2.46 -20.59 34.02
N LYS A 324 2.44 -21.92 33.87
CA LYS A 324 2.85 -22.84 34.93
C LYS A 324 4.38 -22.82 35.00
N HIS A 325 4.91 -22.60 36.20
CA HIS A 325 6.32 -22.73 36.52
C HIS A 325 6.89 -24.03 35.96
N ALA A 326 7.93 -23.94 35.15
CA ALA A 326 8.73 -25.07 34.74
C ALA A 326 9.43 -25.63 35.99
N GLN A 327 9.05 -26.85 36.38
CA GLN A 327 9.81 -27.64 37.35
C GLN A 327 11.09 -28.13 36.67
N ILE A 328 12.21 -27.76 37.27
CA ILE A 328 13.55 -28.26 36.97
C ILE A 328 13.57 -29.75 37.32
N PRO A 329 14.01 -30.66 36.43
CA PRO A 329 14.20 -32.06 36.79
C PRO A 329 15.40 -32.20 37.74
N PRO A 330 15.34 -33.06 38.77
CA PRO A 330 16.43 -33.20 39.72
C PRO A 330 17.60 -33.96 39.11
N ASP A 331 18.80 -33.51 39.49
CA ASP A 331 20.09 -34.18 39.31
C ASP A 331 19.99 -35.68 39.60
N CYS A 332 20.47 -36.49 38.66
CA CYS A 332 20.80 -37.88 38.88
C CYS A 332 22.31 -37.97 38.98
N ASP A 333 22.83 -37.88 40.20
CA ASP A 333 24.25 -38.09 40.51
C ASP A 333 24.40 -39.39 41.32
N ARG A 334 25.23 -40.31 40.79
CA ARG A 334 25.96 -41.44 41.44
C ARG A 334 25.14 -42.69 41.82
N SER A 335 25.62 -43.94 41.74
CA SER A 335 26.90 -44.56 41.40
C SER A 335 26.75 -46.10 41.50
N CYS A 336 27.72 -46.85 40.96
CA CYS A 336 28.07 -48.27 41.22
C CYS A 336 27.36 -49.35 40.40
N SER A 337 28.07 -49.96 39.44
CA SER A 337 28.92 -51.15 39.66
C SER A 337 29.83 -51.38 38.46
#